data_AF-A0AAD5UAU3-F1
#
_entry.id   AF-A0AAD5UAU3-F1
#
_cell.length_a   1.000
_cell.length_b   1.000
_cell.length_c   1.000
_cell.angle_alpha   90.00
_cell.angle_beta   90.00
_cell.angle_gamma   90.00
#
_symmetry.space_group_name_H-M   'P 1'
#
loop_
_entity.id
_entity.type
_entity.pdbx_description
1 polymer ?
#
loop_
_entity_poly.entity_id
_entity_poly.type
_entity_poly.pdbx_seq_one_letter_code
_entity_poly.pdbx_strand_id
1 'polypeptide(L)'
;MGYKATTAGAKHQEALNHLEKKLKKDPELNQEETIELAIMTLSNVLSMDFKPKDLEIGIVTKTERFKIMTEQEIEAHLTRIIERSD
;
A
#
# COMPACT_ATOMS: atom_id res chain seq x y z
N MET A 1 12.92 -16.05 10.59
CA MET A 1 11.80 -15.90 9.64
C MET A 1 11.80 -14.47 9.15
N GLY A 2 11.89 -14.27 7.84
CA GLY A 2 11.84 -12.94 7.23
C GLY A 2 10.52 -12.79 6.49
N TYR A 3 9.79 -11.71 6.74
CA TYR A 3 8.57 -11.37 6.01
C TYR A 3 8.88 -10.18 5.11
N LYS A 4 8.48 -10.25 3.84
CA LYS A 4 8.57 -9.11 2.90
C LYS A 4 7.36 -8.19 2.98
N ALA A 5 6.20 -8.74 3.34
CA ALA A 5 4.99 -7.99 3.65
C ALA A 5 4.12 -8.82 4.61
N THR A 6 3.25 -8.14 5.34
CA THR A 6 2.26 -8.76 6.24
C THR A 6 1.04 -7.83 6.38
N THR A 7 -0.07 -8.36 6.87
CA THR A 7 -1.28 -7.59 7.16
C THR A 7 -1.88 -8.07 8.48
N ALA A 8 -2.94 -7.43 8.96
CA ALA A 8 -3.66 -7.85 10.16
C ALA A 8 -5.12 -7.35 10.10
N GLY A 9 -5.98 -7.90 10.96
CA GLY A 9 -7.38 -7.50 11.07
C GLY A 9 -8.34 -8.34 10.24
N ALA A 10 -9.54 -7.80 10.00
CA ALA A 10 -10.55 -8.46 9.19
C ALA A 10 -10.05 -8.65 7.75
N LYS A 11 -10.32 -9.81 7.17
CA LYS A 11 -9.84 -10.19 5.82
C LYS A 11 -8.31 -10.22 5.65
N HIS A 12 -7.57 -10.45 6.74
CA HIS A 12 -6.11 -10.57 6.70
C HIS A 12 -5.64 -11.65 5.70
N GLN A 13 -6.30 -12.81 5.65
CA GLN A 13 -5.89 -13.92 4.79
C GLN A 13 -6.00 -13.54 3.30
N GLU A 14 -7.07 -12.87 2.90
CA GLU A 14 -7.26 -12.40 1.52
C GLU A 14 -6.22 -11.35 1.14
N ALA A 15 -5.91 -10.42 2.05
CA ALA A 15 -4.88 -9.41 1.83
C ALA A 15 -3.48 -10.02 1.72
N LEU A 16 -3.17 -11.02 2.57
CA LEU A 16 -1.92 -11.75 2.49
C LEU A 16 -1.80 -12.50 1.16
N ASN A 17 -2.87 -13.19 0.72
CA ASN A 17 -2.91 -13.89 -0.56
C ASN A 17 -2.69 -12.93 -1.75
N HIS A 18 -3.20 -11.70 -1.68
CA HIS A 18 -2.98 -10.68 -2.71
C HIS A 18 -1.51 -10.23 -2.74
N LEU A 19 -0.92 -9.92 -1.57
CA LEU A 19 0.48 -9.53 -1.45
C LEU A 19 1.43 -10.63 -1.91
N GLU A 20 1.17 -11.89 -1.53
CA GLU A 20 1.97 -13.04 -1.97
C GLU A 20 2.00 -13.15 -3.50
N LYS A 21 0.86 -12.97 -4.17
CA LYS A 21 0.79 -12.97 -5.64
C LYS A 21 1.61 -11.84 -6.25
N LYS A 22 1.54 -10.63 -5.69
CA LYS A 22 2.23 -9.44 -6.20
C LYS A 22 3.75 -9.48 -5.94
N LEU A 23 4.17 -10.04 -4.81
CA LEU A 23 5.58 -10.15 -4.41
C LEU A 23 6.24 -11.46 -4.83
N LYS A 24 5.50 -12.41 -5.43
CA LYS A 24 6.02 -13.72 -5.85
C LYS A 24 7.25 -13.65 -6.75
N LYS A 25 7.33 -12.62 -7.60
CA LYS A 25 8.44 -12.42 -8.54
C LYS A 25 9.58 -11.57 -7.98
N ASP A 26 9.50 -11.20 -6.71
CA ASP A 26 10.44 -10.31 -6.04
C ASP A 26 10.71 -9.02 -6.83
N PRO A 27 9.66 -8.24 -7.14
CA PRO A 27 9.85 -6.99 -7.87
C PRO A 27 10.70 -6.02 -7.03
N GLU A 28 11.61 -5.31 -7.69
CA GLU A 28 12.21 -4.11 -7.09
C GLU A 28 11.15 -3.01 -7.09
N LEU A 29 10.67 -2.66 -5.90
CA LEU A 29 9.71 -1.59 -5.70
C LEU A 29 10.43 -0.37 -5.16
N ASN A 30 10.23 0.78 -5.80
CA ASN A 30 10.59 2.05 -5.20
C ASN A 30 9.58 2.42 -4.09
N GLN A 31 9.85 3.55 -3.41
CA GLN A 31 8.99 4.03 -2.33
C GLN A 31 7.53 4.22 -2.75
N GLU A 32 7.31 4.86 -3.90
CA GLU A 32 5.96 5.19 -4.40
C GLU A 32 5.21 3.91 -4.77
N GLU A 33 5.86 3.00 -5.49
CA GLU A 33 5.28 1.71 -5.87
C GLU A 33 4.93 0.85 -4.67
N THR A 34 5.73 0.93 -3.59
CA THR A 34 5.47 0.21 -2.35
C THR A 34 4.22 0.75 -1.65
N ILE A 35 4.08 2.08 -1.56
CA ILE A 35 2.91 2.73 -0.97
C ILE A 35 1.66 2.39 -1.79
N GLU A 36 1.75 2.52 -3.12
CA GLU A 36 0.64 2.26 -4.03
C GLU A 36 0.21 0.79 -3.99
N LEU A 37 1.15 -0.15 -3.93
CA LEU A 37 0.84 -1.57 -3.75
C LEU A 37 0.07 -1.84 -2.45
N ALA A 38 0.42 -1.17 -1.37
CA ALA A 38 -0.28 -1.30 -0.08
C ALA A 38 -1.72 -0.78 -0.18
N ILE A 39 -1.93 0.40 -0.75
CA ILE A 39 -3.25 0.99 -0.97
C ILE A 39 -4.10 0.09 -1.89
N MET A 40 -3.57 -0.30 -3.05
CA MET A 40 -4.26 -1.19 -3.99
C MET A 40 -4.62 -2.53 -3.36
N THR A 41 -3.78 -3.07 -2.48
CA THR A 41 -4.09 -4.31 -1.75
C THR A 41 -5.33 -4.14 -0.88
N LEU A 42 -5.40 -3.05 -0.11
CA LEU A 42 -6.59 -2.75 0.69
C LEU A 42 -7.82 -2.53 -0.19
N SER A 43 -7.70 -1.72 -1.25
CA SER A 43 -8.80 -1.44 -2.17
C SER A 43 -9.36 -2.69 -2.82
N ASN A 44 -8.49 -3.62 -3.25
CA ASN A 44 -8.93 -4.90 -3.84
C ASN A 44 -9.67 -5.79 -2.84
N VAL A 45 -9.12 -5.94 -1.62
CA VAL A 45 -9.67 -6.85 -0.59
C VAL A 45 -10.99 -6.33 -0.01
N LEU A 46 -11.09 -5.01 0.13
CA LEU A 46 -12.28 -4.33 0.64
C LEU A 46 -13.26 -3.97 -0.47
N SER A 47 -12.83 -4.06 -1.73
CA SER A 47 -13.61 -3.69 -2.92
C SER A 47 -14.16 -2.26 -2.79
N MET A 48 -13.28 -1.34 -2.37
CA MET A 48 -13.64 0.06 -2.12
C MET A 48 -12.52 1.01 -2.52
N ASP A 49 -12.92 2.19 -2.96
CA ASP A 49 -12.03 3.34 -3.18
C ASP A 49 -11.92 4.15 -1.89
N PHE A 50 -10.71 4.61 -1.58
CA PHE A 50 -10.44 5.42 -0.40
C PHE A 50 -10.34 6.90 -0.76
N LYS A 51 -10.83 7.75 0.13
CA LYS A 51 -10.48 9.17 0.15
C LYS A 51 -9.26 9.36 1.06
N PRO A 52 -8.50 10.46 0.93
CA PRO A 52 -7.34 10.71 1.79
C PRO A 52 -7.62 10.56 3.29
N LYS A 53 -8.79 11.07 3.74
CA LYS A 53 -9.26 10.97 5.13
C LYS A 53 -9.59 9.57 5.63
N ASP A 54 -9.71 8.58 4.73
CA ASP A 54 -10.05 7.21 5.08
C ASP A 54 -8.78 6.37 5.36
N LEU A 55 -7.59 6.93 5.12
CA LEU A 55 -6.30 6.26 5.24
C LEU A 55 -5.33 7.05 6.12
N GLU A 56 -4.58 6.34 6.95
CA GLU A 56 -3.41 6.85 7.64
C GLU A 56 -2.21 6.00 7.24
N ILE A 57 -1.16 6.63 6.71
CA ILE A 57 0.02 5.92 6.19
C ILE A 57 1.27 6.37 6.94
N GLY A 58 1.93 5.42 7.59
CA GLY A 58 3.24 5.59 8.19
C GLY A 58 4.34 5.03 7.29
N ILE A 59 5.41 5.79 7.08
CA ILE A 59 6.56 5.37 6.29
C ILE A 59 7.88 5.60 7.04
N VAL A 60 8.80 4.66 6.87
CA VAL A 60 10.19 4.76 7.31
C VAL A 60 11.09 4.28 6.17
N THR A 61 12.19 4.99 5.92
CA THR A 61 13.15 4.62 4.88
C THR A 61 14.54 4.50 5.48
N LYS A 62 15.54 4.13 4.66
CA LYS A 62 16.94 4.08 5.13
C LYS A 62 17.47 5.47 5.51
N THR A 63 16.97 6.51 4.85
CA THR A 63 17.46 7.89 4.99
C THR A 63 16.59 8.72 5.94
N GLU A 64 15.31 8.39 6.08
CA GLU A 64 14.35 9.15 6.86
C GLU A 64 13.84 8.37 8.07
N ARG A 65 13.58 9.07 9.18
CA ARG A 65 12.88 8.51 10.34
C ARG A 65 11.42 8.26 9.99
N PHE A 66 10.74 7.49 10.86
CA PHE A 66 9.30 7.27 10.74
C PHE A 66 8.56 8.61 10.64
N LYS A 67 7.70 8.72 9.63
CA LYS A 67 6.80 9.85 9.43
C LYS A 67 5.41 9.35 9.08
N ILE A 68 4.40 10.10 9.52
CA ILE A 68 3.00 9.92 9.09
C ILE A 68 2.79 10.84 7.89
N MET A 69 2.27 10.31 6.81
CA MET A 69 1.96 11.07 5.61
C MET A 69 0.75 11.97 5.84
N THR A 70 0.81 13.16 5.25
CA THR A 70 -0.31 14.12 5.20
C THR A 70 -1.38 13.65 4.21
N GLU A 71 -2.62 14.13 4.38
CA GLU A 71 -3.70 13.85 3.42
C GLU A 71 -3.35 14.24 1.99
N GLN A 72 -2.59 15.33 1.80
CA GLN A 72 -2.15 15.81 0.48
C GLN A 72 -1.18 14.83 -0.19
N GLU A 73 -0.26 14.24 0.57
CA GLU A 73 0.65 13.22 0.05
C GLU A 73 -0.12 11.94 -0.31
N ILE A 74 -1.09 11.54 0.53
CA ILE A 74 -1.96 10.38 0.26
C ILE A 74 -2.79 10.61 -1.00
N GLU A 75 -3.37 11.80 -1.16
CA GLU A 75 -4.13 12.19 -2.35
C GLU A 75 -3.30 12.03 -3.63
N ALA A 76 -2.05 12.48 -3.63
CA ALA A 76 -1.15 12.31 -4.78
C ALA A 76 -0.94 10.84 -5.18
N HIS A 77 -0.83 9.92 -4.20
CA HIS A 77 -0.77 8.48 -4.49
C HIS A 77 -2.09 7.93 -5.01
N LEU A 78 -3.22 8.34 -4.44
CA LEU A 78 -4.55 7.92 -4.90
C LEU A 78 -4.80 8.33 -6.35
N THR A 79 -4.44 9.57 -6.73
CA THR A 79 -4.52 10.04 -8.11
C THR A 79 -3.65 9.20 -9.05
N ARG A 80 -2.38 8.93 -8.68
CA ARG A 80 -1.50 8.08 -9.50
C ARG A 80 -2.02 6.66 -9.70
N ILE A 81 -2.67 6.08 -8.68
CA ILE A 81 -3.27 4.75 -8.79
C ILE A 81 -4.40 4.75 -9.83
N ILE A 82 -5.23 5.80 -9.84
CA ILE A 82 -6.33 5.96 -10.80
C ILE A 82 -5.76 6.11 -12.21
N GLU A 83 -4.80 7.01 -12.41
CA GLU A 83 -4.18 7.26 -13.73
C GLU A 83 -3.46 6.04 -14.33
N ARG A 84 -2.98 5.11 -13.48
CA ARG A 84 -2.37 3.84 -13.92
C ARG A 84 -3.36 2.72 -14.19
N SER A 85 -4.60 2.89 -13.74
CA SER A 85 -5.66 1.88 -13.85
C SER A 85 -6.57 2.11 -15.07
N ASP A 86 -6.45 3.27 -15.72
CA ASP A 86 -6.99 3.60 -17.05
C ASP A 86 -6.01 3.21 -18.18
#